data_AF-A0A4S0JYS3-F1
#
_entry.id   AF-A0A4S0JYS3-F1
#
_cell.length_a   1.000
_cell.length_b   1.000
_cell.length_c   1.000
_cell.angle_alpha   90.00
_cell.angle_beta   90.00
_cell.angle_gamma   90.00
#
_symmetry.space_group_name_H-M   'P 1'
#
loop_
_entity.id
_entity.type
_entity.pdbx_description
1 polymer ?
#
loop_
_entity_poly.entity_id
_entity_poly.type
_entity_poly.pdbx_seq_one_letter_code
_entity_poly.pdbx_strand_id
1 'polypeptide(L)'
;MPSLPELMPTEVSDETFGGVTYHVAGELVPVLSVDVTNMPVYFEHHILLWKNTTITIGLKSLKGALKRMIAGMQIFVTEASGPGVIAFSRDGPGHIVPIHLRRGEEIQVREHQFLAATASVDYSFERVRGLGTMLFGQSGFFIDRFRGETGDGIVWLHGYGNVFEKVLAPGETIDVEPGGWLFKDASVRMDTRIDKLSSGFFGAAMNFVVNRFTGPGRVGIQSMYLHMPSEE
;
A
#
# COMPACT_ATOMS: atom_id res chain seq x y z
N MET A 1 17.94 -20.89 19.22
CA MET A 1 16.83 -20.07 18.73
C MET A 1 15.86 -21.00 18.00
N PRO A 2 14.53 -20.86 18.11
CA PRO A 2 13.61 -21.60 17.25
C PRO A 2 13.88 -21.26 15.78
N SER A 3 13.81 -22.24 14.89
CA SER A 3 14.05 -22.07 13.45
C SER A 3 12.94 -21.23 12.81
N LEU A 4 13.32 -20.30 11.92
CA LEU A 4 12.38 -19.52 11.13
C LEU A 4 11.74 -20.40 10.03
N PRO A 5 10.51 -20.12 9.59
CA PRO A 5 9.97 -20.71 8.36
C PRO A 5 10.89 -20.39 7.17
N GLU A 6 11.14 -21.40 6.33
CA GLU A 6 11.98 -21.29 5.14
C GLU A 6 11.12 -21.29 3.88
N LEU A 7 11.47 -20.45 2.91
CA LEU A 7 10.84 -20.43 1.60
C LEU A 7 11.05 -21.79 0.93
N MET A 8 9.97 -22.44 0.53
CA MET A 8 10.05 -23.64 -0.31
C MET A 8 10.66 -23.30 -1.66
N PRO A 9 11.39 -24.23 -2.31
CA PRO A 9 11.94 -23.98 -3.63
C PRO A 9 10.85 -23.42 -4.57
N THR A 10 11.05 -22.18 -5.00
CA THR A 10 10.22 -21.49 -5.99
C THR A 10 10.48 -22.02 -7.39
N GLU A 11 11.56 -22.77 -7.55
CA GLU A 11 11.93 -23.49 -8.73
C GLU A 11 12.24 -24.95 -8.38
N VAL A 12 11.65 -25.85 -9.15
CA VAL A 12 11.92 -27.28 -9.10
C VAL A 12 12.01 -27.75 -10.54
N SER A 13 13.08 -28.44 -10.89
CA SER A 13 13.22 -29.06 -12.21
C SER A 13 13.32 -30.58 -12.09
N ASP A 14 12.52 -31.28 -12.90
CA ASP A 14 12.60 -32.73 -13.08
C ASP A 14 12.40 -33.53 -11.78
N GLU A 15 11.60 -33.02 -10.84
CA GLU A 15 11.33 -33.75 -9.61
C GLU A 15 10.34 -34.88 -9.88
N THR A 16 10.68 -36.08 -9.39
CA THR A 16 9.88 -37.28 -9.59
C THR A 16 9.28 -37.77 -8.29
N PHE A 17 7.95 -37.86 -8.21
CA PHE A 17 7.26 -38.47 -7.09
C PHE A 17 5.98 -39.18 -7.57
N GLY A 18 5.69 -40.36 -7.00
CA GLY A 18 4.46 -41.11 -7.33
C GLY A 18 4.31 -41.54 -8.80
N GLY A 19 5.41 -41.65 -9.55
CA GLY A 19 5.39 -41.98 -10.98
C GLY A 19 5.10 -40.79 -11.91
N VAL A 20 5.07 -39.56 -11.37
CA VAL A 20 4.94 -38.31 -12.14
C VAL A 20 6.24 -37.53 -12.04
N THR A 21 6.63 -36.86 -13.13
CA THR A 21 7.69 -35.84 -13.16
C THR A 21 7.05 -34.47 -13.25
N TYR A 22 7.46 -33.53 -12.41
CA TYR A 22 6.91 -32.17 -12.41
C TYR A 22 8.01 -31.11 -12.27
N HIS A 23 7.63 -29.88 -12.61
CA HIS A 23 8.46 -28.70 -12.51
C HIS A 23 7.65 -27.61 -11.81
N VAL A 24 8.33 -26.79 -11.00
CA VAL A 24 7.76 -25.62 -10.34
C VAL A 24 8.59 -24.41 -10.78
N ALA A 25 7.93 -23.28 -11.02
CA ALA A 25 8.60 -22.01 -11.32
C ALA A 25 7.76 -20.83 -10.81
N GLY A 26 8.40 -19.82 -10.23
CA GLY A 26 7.80 -18.51 -9.93
C GLY A 26 8.15 -17.91 -8.56
N GLU A 27 8.27 -16.57 -8.48
CA GLU A 27 8.74 -15.78 -7.31
C GLU A 27 7.73 -14.70 -6.85
N LEU A 28 6.49 -14.77 -7.33
CA LEU A 28 5.67 -13.59 -7.63
C LEU A 28 5.13 -12.77 -6.43
N VAL A 29 4.92 -13.39 -5.27
CA VAL A 29 4.20 -12.78 -4.14
C VAL A 29 5.14 -12.54 -2.97
N PRO A 30 5.45 -11.27 -2.61
CA PRO A 30 6.41 -10.96 -1.56
C PRO A 30 5.81 -11.19 -0.16
N VAL A 31 6.64 -11.66 0.77
CA VAL A 31 6.29 -11.85 2.19
C VAL A 31 7.08 -10.89 3.07
N LEU A 32 6.41 -10.17 3.96
CA LEU A 32 7.03 -9.35 5.00
C LEU A 32 7.11 -10.17 6.27
N SER A 33 8.31 -10.49 6.78
CA SER A 33 8.50 -11.06 8.11
C SER A 33 9.13 -10.03 9.06
N VAL A 34 8.56 -9.87 10.25
CA VAL A 34 9.00 -8.88 11.25
C VAL A 34 9.15 -9.53 12.61
N ASP A 35 10.30 -9.35 13.25
CA ASP A 35 10.47 -9.62 14.68
C ASP A 35 9.86 -8.47 15.49
N VAL A 36 8.80 -8.78 16.25
CA VAL A 36 8.01 -7.80 17.01
C VAL A 36 8.32 -7.84 18.50
N THR A 37 9.41 -8.50 18.90
CA THR A 37 9.81 -8.67 20.31
C THR A 37 9.98 -7.34 21.03
N ASN A 38 10.57 -6.35 20.35
CA ASN A 38 10.88 -5.04 20.95
C ASN A 38 10.00 -3.90 20.44
N MET A 39 9.32 -4.09 19.31
CA MET A 39 8.51 -3.06 18.66
C MET A 39 7.25 -3.70 18.10
N PRO A 40 6.07 -3.38 18.68
CA PRO A 40 4.81 -3.80 18.09
C PRO A 40 4.64 -3.22 16.69
N VAL A 41 3.95 -3.98 15.84
CA VAL A 41 3.54 -3.51 14.51
C VAL A 41 2.03 -3.59 14.43
N TYR A 42 1.44 -2.61 13.77
CA TYR A 42 0.04 -2.65 13.41
C TYR A 42 -0.10 -2.85 11.91
N PHE A 43 -1.17 -3.48 11.48
CA PHE A 43 -1.31 -3.99 10.13
C PHE A 43 -2.77 -4.02 9.68
N GLU A 44 -2.97 -4.01 8.36
CA GLU A 44 -4.29 -4.15 7.73
C GLU A 44 -4.94 -5.49 8.09
N HIS A 45 -6.27 -5.57 8.04
CA HIS A 45 -6.96 -6.83 8.25
C HIS A 45 -6.73 -7.82 7.09
N HIS A 46 -6.86 -9.12 7.36
CA HIS A 46 -6.78 -10.21 6.36
C HIS A 46 -5.46 -10.45 5.62
N ILE A 47 -4.35 -9.85 6.04
CA ILE A 47 -3.02 -10.07 5.42
C ILE A 47 -2.05 -10.91 6.27
N LEU A 48 -2.49 -11.46 7.40
CA LEU A 48 -1.66 -12.34 8.25
C LEU A 48 -1.38 -13.65 7.50
N LEU A 49 -0.10 -13.97 7.31
CA LEU A 49 0.32 -15.25 6.71
C LEU A 49 0.63 -16.28 7.80
N TRP A 50 1.56 -15.98 8.71
CA TRP A 50 1.90 -16.83 9.85
C TRP A 50 2.45 -16.00 11.01
N LYS A 51 2.45 -16.56 12.23
CA LYS A 51 3.07 -15.94 13.41
C LYS A 51 3.58 -16.99 14.38
N ASN A 52 4.58 -16.67 15.20
CA ASN A 52 4.86 -17.48 16.38
C ASN A 52 3.65 -17.47 17.34
N THR A 53 3.46 -18.57 18.07
CA THR A 53 2.33 -18.75 19.00
C THR A 53 2.38 -17.78 20.19
N THR A 54 3.56 -17.29 20.54
CA THR A 54 3.84 -16.30 21.58
C THR A 54 3.37 -14.88 21.25
N ILE A 55 3.10 -14.58 19.98
CA ILE A 55 2.60 -13.26 19.55
C ILE A 55 1.10 -13.16 19.83
N THR A 56 0.70 -12.07 20.47
CA THR A 56 -0.70 -11.71 20.70
C THR A 56 -1.17 -10.73 19.62
N ILE A 57 -2.39 -10.95 19.12
CA ILE A 57 -3.06 -10.04 18.19
C ILE A 57 -4.18 -9.32 18.94
N GLY A 58 -4.15 -8.00 18.91
CA GLY A 58 -5.16 -7.14 19.51
C GLY A 58 -5.64 -6.05 18.55
N LEU A 59 -6.52 -5.18 19.04
CA LEU A 59 -6.92 -3.98 18.33
C LEU A 59 -6.03 -2.82 18.75
N LYS A 60 -5.50 -2.08 17.78
CA LYS A 60 -4.83 -0.81 18.04
C LYS A 60 -5.86 0.25 18.42
N SER A 61 -5.67 0.89 19.56
CA SER A 61 -6.48 2.05 19.92
C SER A 61 -6.10 3.23 19.03
N LEU A 62 -7.03 3.65 18.18
CA LEU A 62 -6.86 4.82 17.32
C LEU A 62 -7.54 6.04 17.95
N LYS A 63 -6.85 7.19 17.98
CA LYS A 63 -7.43 8.45 18.45
C LYS A 63 -8.72 8.74 17.67
N GLY A 64 -9.84 8.93 18.37
CA GLY A 64 -11.13 9.22 17.73
C GLY A 64 -11.81 8.04 17.05
N ALA A 65 -11.45 6.78 17.35
CA ALA A 65 -12.09 5.58 16.81
C ALA A 65 -13.63 5.62 16.89
N LEU A 66 -14.20 6.07 18.01
CA LEU A 66 -15.65 6.23 18.17
C LEU A 66 -16.27 7.20 17.14
N LYS A 67 -15.61 8.35 16.89
CA LYS A 67 -16.06 9.33 15.89
C LYS A 67 -15.98 8.76 14.47
N ARG A 68 -14.96 7.95 14.18
CA ARG A 68 -14.81 7.25 12.89
C ARG A 68 -15.92 6.22 12.70
N MET A 69 -16.22 5.42 13.72
CA MET A 69 -17.34 4.45 13.70
C MET A 69 -18.69 5.13 13.47
N ILE A 70 -18.97 6.25 14.16
CA ILE A 70 -20.21 7.03 13.97
C ILE A 70 -20.30 7.61 12.55
N ALA A 71 -19.15 7.90 11.92
CA ALA A 71 -19.09 8.33 10.51
C ALA A 71 -19.22 7.15 9.50
N GLY A 72 -19.58 5.95 9.96
CA GLY A 72 -19.73 4.75 9.13
C GLY A 72 -18.41 4.09 8.75
N MET A 73 -17.30 4.49 9.37
CA MET A 73 -15.96 4.00 9.02
C MET A 73 -15.52 2.91 10.00
N GLN A 74 -15.54 1.66 9.54
CA GLN A 74 -15.06 0.50 10.30
C GLN A 74 -13.56 0.31 10.12
N ILE A 75 -12.75 1.27 10.58
CA ILE A 75 -11.29 1.09 10.55
C ILE A 75 -10.83 0.54 11.90
N PHE A 76 -10.85 -0.78 12.00
CA PHE A 76 -10.12 -1.50 13.03
C PHE A 76 -8.73 -1.82 12.48
N VAL A 77 -7.69 -1.34 13.15
CA VAL A 77 -6.32 -1.71 12.82
C VAL A 77 -5.87 -2.75 13.83
N THR A 78 -5.41 -3.90 13.34
CA THR A 78 -4.87 -4.97 14.18
C THR A 78 -3.45 -4.67 14.60
N GLU A 79 -3.07 -4.99 15.83
CA GLU A 79 -1.72 -4.83 16.38
C GLU A 79 -1.17 -6.17 16.84
N ALA A 80 0.07 -6.45 16.48
CA ALA A 80 0.82 -7.62 16.89
C ALA A 80 1.92 -7.22 17.88
N SER A 81 1.98 -7.91 19.01
CA SER A 81 3.00 -7.70 20.05
C SER A 81 3.36 -8.99 20.77
N GLY A 82 4.52 -9.01 21.42
CA GLY A 82 5.07 -10.17 22.11
C GLY A 82 6.33 -10.72 21.44
N PRO A 83 7.02 -11.67 22.09
CA PRO A 83 8.29 -12.18 21.58
C PRO A 83 8.07 -13.06 20.34
N GLY A 84 8.84 -12.82 19.28
CA GLY A 84 8.87 -13.66 18.08
C GLY A 84 8.60 -12.92 16.78
N VAL A 85 8.42 -13.71 15.72
CA VAL A 85 8.24 -13.24 14.34
C VAL A 85 6.80 -13.44 13.86
N ILE A 86 6.30 -12.44 13.15
CA ILE A 86 5.03 -12.45 12.42
C ILE A 86 5.32 -12.18 10.94
N ALA A 87 4.55 -12.81 10.05
CA ALA A 87 4.64 -12.58 8.62
C ALA A 87 3.31 -12.18 8.01
N PHE A 88 3.40 -11.27 7.04
CA PHE A 88 2.28 -10.74 6.28
C PHE A 88 2.48 -10.98 4.79
N SER A 89 1.39 -11.25 4.09
CA SER A 89 1.33 -11.36 2.63
C SER A 89 0.00 -10.84 2.15
N ARG A 90 -0.02 -10.27 0.95
CA ARG A 90 -1.26 -9.93 0.25
C ARG A 90 -1.37 -10.77 -1.00
N ASP A 91 -2.60 -11.12 -1.38
CA ASP A 91 -2.90 -11.90 -2.57
C ASP A 91 -2.70 -11.07 -3.85
N GLY A 92 -1.44 -10.87 -4.24
CA GLY A 92 -1.09 -10.14 -5.44
C GLY A 92 0.40 -10.16 -5.76
N PRO A 93 0.77 -10.27 -7.04
CA PRO A 93 2.15 -10.11 -7.45
C PRO A 93 2.60 -8.66 -7.25
N GLY A 94 3.77 -8.46 -6.66
CA GLY A 94 4.17 -7.11 -6.28
C GLY A 94 5.51 -6.98 -5.58
N HIS A 95 5.75 -5.78 -5.06
CA HIS A 95 6.86 -5.48 -4.16
C HIS A 95 6.34 -5.05 -2.78
N ILE A 96 7.03 -5.48 -1.72
CA ILE A 96 6.91 -4.84 -0.41
C ILE A 96 7.89 -3.67 -0.36
N VAL A 97 7.36 -2.48 -0.13
CA VAL A 97 8.14 -1.23 -0.15
C VAL A 97 8.25 -0.69 1.28
N PRO A 98 9.44 -0.72 1.90
CA PRO A 98 9.66 -0.09 3.20
C PRO A 98 9.87 1.42 3.04
N ILE A 99 9.06 2.20 3.75
CA ILE A 99 9.21 3.65 3.87
C ILE A 99 9.65 3.96 5.30
N HIS A 100 10.89 4.42 5.45
CA HIS A 100 11.40 4.92 6.72
C HIS A 100 10.88 6.33 6.95
N LEU A 101 10.34 6.59 8.14
CA LEU A 101 9.87 7.88 8.58
C LEU A 101 10.64 8.28 9.83
N ARG A 102 11.34 9.42 9.77
CA ARG A 102 11.80 10.06 10.99
C ARG A 102 10.63 10.65 11.75
N ARG A 103 10.82 10.88 13.05
CA ARG A 103 9.84 11.63 13.84
C ARG A 103 9.48 12.96 13.18
N GLY A 104 8.19 13.18 12.93
CA GLY A 104 7.64 14.36 12.29
C GLY A 104 7.47 14.26 10.78
N GLU A 105 8.17 13.35 10.10
CA GLU A 105 8.00 13.07 8.67
C GLU A 105 6.67 12.35 8.42
N GLU A 106 6.07 12.62 7.26
CA GLU A 106 4.79 12.06 6.83
C GLU A 106 4.89 11.54 5.39
N ILE A 107 4.31 10.37 5.16
CA ILE A 107 4.04 9.84 3.83
C ILE A 107 2.54 9.73 3.60
N GLN A 108 2.13 10.06 2.38
CA GLN A 108 0.76 9.91 1.91
C GLN A 108 0.68 8.74 0.94
N VAL A 109 -0.29 7.87 1.15
CA VAL A 109 -0.37 6.56 0.51
C VAL A 109 -1.77 6.42 -0.10
N ARG A 110 -1.85 5.87 -1.30
CA ARG A 110 -3.14 5.55 -1.91
C ARG A 110 -3.84 4.50 -1.04
N GLU A 111 -5.15 4.63 -0.85
CA GLU A 111 -5.93 3.62 -0.13
C GLU A 111 -5.66 2.20 -0.64
N HIS A 112 -5.80 1.24 0.27
CA HIS A 112 -5.60 -0.18 -0.01
C HIS A 112 -4.18 -0.56 -0.46
N GLN A 113 -3.16 0.23 -0.14
CA GLN A 113 -1.74 -0.14 -0.38
C GLN A 113 -0.96 -0.41 0.91
N PHE A 114 -1.54 -0.11 2.07
CA PHE A 114 -0.93 -0.33 3.38
C PHE A 114 -0.82 -1.82 3.72
N LEU A 115 0.33 -2.26 4.23
CA LEU A 115 0.47 -3.59 4.86
C LEU A 115 0.58 -3.45 6.37
N ALA A 116 1.68 -2.88 6.84
CA ALA A 116 2.00 -2.79 8.25
C ALA A 116 2.82 -1.54 8.56
N ALA A 117 2.83 -1.11 9.82
CA ALA A 117 3.72 -0.07 10.31
C ALA A 117 4.11 -0.29 11.76
N THR A 118 5.28 0.23 12.15
CA THR A 118 5.72 0.21 13.55
C THR A 118 4.81 1.06 14.42
N ALA A 119 4.63 0.67 15.69
CA ALA A 119 3.73 1.36 16.61
C ALA A 119 4.08 2.83 16.88
N SER A 120 5.29 3.28 16.51
CA SER A 120 5.74 4.68 16.55
C SER A 120 5.12 5.59 15.48
N VAL A 121 4.47 5.00 14.47
CA VAL A 121 3.84 5.72 13.36
C VAL A 121 2.34 5.90 13.62
N ASP A 122 1.86 7.14 13.59
CA ASP A 122 0.43 7.44 13.66
C ASP A 122 -0.24 7.24 12.29
N TYR A 123 -1.50 6.83 12.32
CA TYR A 123 -2.33 6.59 11.13
C TYR A 123 -3.58 7.49 11.13
N SER A 124 -3.73 8.23 10.05
CA SER A 124 -4.93 8.97 9.70
C SER A 124 -5.24 8.82 8.21
N PHE A 125 -6.35 9.38 7.74
CA PHE A 125 -6.70 9.38 6.33
C PHE A 125 -7.44 10.67 5.99
N GLU A 126 -7.49 11.00 4.71
CA GLU A 126 -8.29 12.09 4.18
C GLU A 126 -9.08 11.62 2.96
N ARG A 127 -10.34 12.04 2.87
CA ARG A 127 -11.17 11.78 1.69
C ARG A 127 -10.88 12.83 0.64
N VAL A 128 -10.44 12.41 -0.55
CA VAL A 128 -10.25 13.33 -1.67
C VAL A 128 -11.61 13.63 -2.30
N ARG A 129 -11.92 14.93 -2.43
CA ARG A 129 -13.17 15.45 -3.00
C ARG A 129 -12.89 16.19 -4.30
N GLY A 130 -13.87 16.31 -5.19
CA GLY A 130 -13.77 17.10 -6.43
C GLY A 130 -13.56 16.25 -7.68
N LEU A 131 -12.86 16.76 -8.70
CA LEU A 131 -12.68 16.07 -10.00
C LEU A 131 -12.12 14.65 -9.87
N GLY A 132 -11.34 14.37 -8.81
CA GLY A 132 -10.85 13.03 -8.51
C GLY A 132 -11.97 12.00 -8.28
N THR A 133 -13.15 12.39 -7.78
CA THR A 133 -14.28 11.46 -7.58
C THR A 133 -14.93 11.03 -8.90
N MET A 134 -14.71 11.73 -10.02
CA MET A 134 -15.26 11.30 -11.32
C MET A 134 -14.59 10.03 -11.85
N LEU A 135 -13.41 9.67 -11.34
CA LEU A 135 -12.63 8.50 -11.78
C LEU A 135 -12.83 7.26 -10.92
N PHE A 136 -13.27 7.45 -9.68
CA PHE A 136 -13.40 6.39 -8.67
C PHE A 136 -14.84 6.25 -8.18
N GLY A 137 -15.82 6.67 -9.00
CA GLY A 137 -17.24 6.65 -8.66
C GLY A 137 -17.66 7.70 -7.63
N GLN A 138 -18.96 7.77 -7.33
CA GLN A 138 -19.54 8.79 -6.45
C GLN A 138 -18.98 8.76 -5.01
N SER A 139 -18.29 7.68 -4.60
CA SER A 139 -17.61 7.54 -3.32
C SER A 139 -16.33 8.36 -3.21
N GLY A 140 -15.65 8.68 -4.33
CA GLY A 140 -14.27 9.18 -4.26
C GLY A 140 -13.29 8.14 -3.72
N PHE A 141 -12.07 8.58 -3.39
CA PHE A 141 -11.03 7.71 -2.81
C PHE A 141 -10.43 8.35 -1.55
N PHE A 142 -9.81 7.53 -0.70
CA PHE A 142 -9.09 7.97 0.48
C PHE A 142 -7.57 7.99 0.24
N ILE A 143 -6.91 8.95 0.88
CA ILE A 143 -5.45 8.96 1.04
C ILE A 143 -5.16 8.62 2.49
N ASP A 144 -4.44 7.52 2.69
CA ASP A 144 -3.90 7.14 3.97
C ASP A 144 -2.68 8.01 4.29
N ARG A 145 -2.57 8.46 5.53
CA ARG A 145 -1.49 9.35 6.01
C ARG A 145 -0.81 8.69 7.19
N PHE A 146 0.49 8.45 7.03
CA PHE A 146 1.33 7.85 8.04
C PHE A 146 2.39 8.84 8.49
N ARG A 147 2.48 9.08 9.79
CA ARG A 147 3.41 10.09 10.34
C ARG A 147 4.20 9.53 11.50
N GLY A 148 5.52 9.69 11.49
CA GLY A 148 6.35 9.36 12.66
C GLY A 148 5.96 10.23 13.86
N GLU A 149 5.37 9.67 14.91
CA GLU A 149 4.80 10.44 16.02
C GLU A 149 5.67 10.36 17.28
N THR A 150 5.77 9.16 17.86
CA THR A 150 6.49 8.94 19.12
C THR A 150 7.98 8.64 18.93
N GLY A 151 8.41 8.39 17.69
CA GLY A 151 9.79 8.16 17.30
C GLY A 151 9.91 7.89 15.80
N ASP A 152 11.10 7.47 15.39
CA ASP A 152 11.31 6.97 14.04
C ASP A 152 10.53 5.67 13.84
N GLY A 153 10.14 5.38 12.60
CA GLY A 153 9.30 4.25 12.30
C GLY A 153 9.38 3.82 10.84
N ILE A 154 8.71 2.71 10.55
CA ILE A 154 8.66 2.12 9.21
C ILE A 154 7.20 1.89 8.86
N VAL A 155 6.87 2.22 7.61
CA VAL A 155 5.61 1.83 6.97
C VAL A 155 5.97 0.89 5.84
N TRP A 156 5.34 -0.28 5.79
CA TRP A 156 5.45 -1.22 4.69
C TRP A 156 4.20 -1.14 3.82
N LEU A 157 4.43 -0.98 2.52
CA LEU A 157 3.38 -0.92 1.50
C LEU A 157 3.47 -2.15 0.60
N HIS A 158 2.34 -2.58 0.05
CA HIS A 158 2.32 -3.51 -1.08
C HIS A 158 2.06 -2.69 -2.35
N GLY A 159 3.02 -2.67 -3.27
CA GLY A 159 2.80 -2.13 -4.61
C GLY A 159 2.64 -3.25 -5.62
N TYR A 160 1.60 -3.17 -6.44
CA TYR A 160 1.24 -4.22 -7.39
C TYR A 160 2.10 -4.17 -8.66
N GLY A 161 2.59 -5.34 -9.09
CA GLY A 161 3.60 -5.43 -10.14
C GLY A 161 4.94 -4.84 -9.69
N ASN A 162 5.55 -4.00 -10.54
CA ASN A 162 6.80 -3.32 -10.21
C ASN A 162 6.53 -1.96 -9.60
N VAL A 163 7.31 -1.60 -8.58
CA VAL A 163 7.30 -0.26 -7.98
C VAL A 163 8.50 0.55 -8.45
N PHE A 164 8.24 1.78 -8.87
CA PHE A 164 9.22 2.79 -9.26
C PHE A 164 9.13 3.98 -8.30
N GLU A 165 10.26 4.59 -7.98
CA GLU A 165 10.31 5.85 -7.23
C GLU A 165 10.85 6.97 -8.12
N LYS A 166 10.16 8.11 -8.13
CA LYS A 166 10.63 9.34 -8.77
C LYS A 166 10.75 10.43 -7.72
N VAL A 167 11.95 10.98 -7.53
CA VAL A 167 12.17 12.21 -6.78
C VAL A 167 11.96 13.40 -7.71
N LEU A 168 10.99 14.26 -7.38
CA LEU A 168 10.70 15.50 -8.09
C LEU A 168 11.45 16.66 -7.44
N ALA A 169 12.14 17.46 -8.26
CA ALA A 169 12.68 18.75 -7.84
C ALA A 169 11.55 19.76 -7.57
N PRO A 170 11.82 20.90 -6.87
CA PRO A 170 10.83 21.95 -6.69
C PRO A 170 10.24 22.42 -8.03
N GLY A 171 8.92 22.31 -8.18
CA GLY A 171 8.21 22.68 -9.40
C GLY A 171 8.30 21.67 -10.55
N GLU A 172 9.09 20.60 -10.45
CA GLU A 172 9.09 19.50 -11.42
C GLU A 172 7.75 18.77 -11.38
N THR A 173 7.21 18.40 -12.54
CA THR A 173 5.92 17.74 -12.65
C THR A 173 6.01 16.40 -13.37
N ILE A 174 5.17 15.45 -12.94
CA ILE A 174 4.91 14.20 -13.65
C ILE A 174 3.42 13.88 -13.62
N ASP A 175 2.89 13.39 -14.74
CA ASP A 175 1.53 12.88 -14.83
C ASP A 175 1.55 11.35 -14.67
N VAL A 176 0.69 10.83 -13.79
CA VAL A 176 0.56 9.40 -13.51
C VAL A 176 -0.90 9.01 -13.68
N GLU A 177 -1.14 7.81 -14.23
CA GLU A 177 -2.48 7.22 -14.27
C GLU A 177 -3.07 7.17 -12.83
N PRO A 178 -4.37 7.48 -12.64
CA PRO A 178 -4.95 7.63 -11.30
C PRO A 178 -4.80 6.43 -10.35
N GLY A 179 -4.82 5.19 -10.85
CA GLY A 179 -4.55 3.96 -10.10
C GLY A 179 -3.07 3.58 -10.01
N GLY A 180 -2.21 4.20 -10.82
CA GLY A 180 -0.80 3.90 -10.96
C GLY A 180 0.13 4.54 -9.93
N TRP A 181 -0.35 5.41 -9.04
CA TRP A 181 0.48 5.94 -7.94
C TRP A 181 0.29 5.15 -6.64
N LEU A 182 1.37 4.97 -5.90
CA LEU A 182 1.44 4.18 -4.66
C LEU A 182 1.54 5.08 -3.43
N PHE A 183 2.52 6.00 -3.44
CA PHE A 183 2.76 6.93 -2.35
C PHE A 183 3.28 8.26 -2.89
N LYS A 184 3.22 9.30 -2.06
CA LYS A 184 3.94 10.56 -2.27
C LYS A 184 4.37 11.18 -0.94
N ASP A 185 5.48 11.90 -0.93
CA ASP A 185 5.83 12.74 0.21
C ASP A 185 4.74 13.82 0.40
N ALA A 186 4.53 14.27 1.64
CA ALA A 186 3.53 15.30 1.95
C ALA A 186 3.76 16.63 1.21
N SER A 187 5.01 16.94 0.83
CA SER A 187 5.38 18.15 0.08
C SER A 187 5.01 18.09 -1.41
N VAL A 188 4.72 16.91 -1.96
CA VAL A 188 4.31 16.78 -3.36
C VAL A 188 2.84 17.12 -3.50
N ARG A 189 2.50 18.13 -4.30
CA ARG A 189 1.11 18.46 -4.64
C ARG A 189 0.58 17.47 -5.67
N MET A 190 -0.68 17.06 -5.53
CA MET A 190 -1.37 16.22 -6.50
C MET A 190 -2.66 16.92 -6.99
N ASP A 191 -2.83 17.01 -8.31
CA ASP A 191 -4.01 17.59 -8.96
C ASP A 191 -4.55 16.64 -10.04
N THR A 192 -5.86 16.36 -10.05
CA THR A 192 -6.47 15.61 -11.16
C THR A 192 -6.63 16.48 -12.40
N ARG A 193 -6.12 16.03 -13.55
CA ARG A 193 -6.19 16.71 -14.85
C ARG A 193 -7.03 15.90 -15.81
N ILE A 194 -8.04 16.53 -16.40
CA ILE A 194 -8.90 15.95 -17.42
C ILE A 194 -8.59 16.66 -18.73
N ASP A 195 -7.98 15.94 -19.65
CA ASP A 195 -7.74 16.39 -21.01
C ASP A 195 -8.80 15.79 -21.94
N LYS A 196 -9.27 16.59 -22.90
CA LYS A 196 -10.22 16.12 -23.91
C LYS A 196 -9.46 15.69 -25.15
N LEU A 197 -9.42 14.38 -25.39
CA LEU A 197 -8.95 13.84 -26.64
C LEU A 197 -10.10 13.91 -27.66
N SER A 198 -9.88 14.60 -28.77
CA SER A 198 -10.81 14.67 -29.89
C SER A 198 -10.14 14.08 -31.13
N SER A 199 -10.84 13.19 -31.83
CA SER A 199 -10.41 12.67 -33.14
C SER A 199 -10.83 13.56 -34.32
N GLY A 200 -11.21 14.82 -34.07
CA GLY A 200 -11.60 15.81 -35.09
C GLY A 200 -13.08 16.21 -35.03
N PHE A 201 -13.54 16.96 -36.04
CA PHE A 201 -14.84 17.65 -36.06
C PHE A 201 -16.08 16.73 -35.99
N PHE A 202 -15.91 15.43 -36.23
CA PHE A 202 -16.99 14.41 -36.17
C PHE A 202 -16.67 13.25 -35.20
N GLY A 203 -15.62 13.37 -34.40
CA GLY A 203 -15.16 12.31 -33.50
C GLY A 203 -15.81 12.34 -32.12
N ALA A 204 -16.06 11.18 -31.52
CA ALA A 204 -16.42 11.08 -30.11
C ALA A 204 -15.28 11.68 -29.25
N ALA A 205 -15.62 12.59 -28.34
CA ALA A 205 -14.66 13.12 -27.38
C ALA A 205 -14.46 12.14 -26.24
N MET A 206 -13.21 11.76 -25.98
CA MET A 206 -12.83 10.89 -24.88
C MET A 206 -12.10 11.72 -23.82
N ASN A 207 -12.46 11.53 -22.55
CA ASN A 207 -11.70 12.12 -21.46
C ASN A 207 -10.45 11.27 -21.21
N PHE A 208 -9.30 11.91 -21.20
CA PHE A 208 -8.04 11.32 -20.73
C PHE A 208 -7.71 11.94 -19.39
N VAL A 209 -7.55 11.11 -18.36
CA VAL A 209 -7.44 11.62 -16.98
C VAL A 209 -6.19 11.10 -16.32
N VAL A 210 -5.45 12.02 -15.71
CA VAL A 210 -4.20 11.77 -15.00
C VAL A 210 -4.17 12.52 -13.67
N ASN A 211 -3.39 12.01 -12.73
CA ASN A 211 -3.01 12.75 -11.55
C ASN A 211 -1.65 13.41 -11.81
N ARG A 212 -1.62 14.74 -11.80
CA ARG A 212 -0.40 15.53 -11.92
C ARG A 212 0.23 15.72 -10.55
N PHE A 213 1.45 15.23 -10.39
CA PHE A 213 2.27 15.43 -9.20
C PHE A 213 3.24 16.59 -9.45
N THR A 214 3.36 17.51 -8.50
CA THR A 214 4.30 18.65 -8.54
C THR A 214 5.19 18.62 -7.31
N GLY A 215 6.51 18.56 -7.51
CA GLY A 215 7.50 18.49 -6.45
C GLY A 215 7.66 19.78 -5.61
N PRO A 216 8.48 19.73 -4.55
CA PRO A 216 9.51 18.72 -4.34
C PRO A 216 9.06 17.47 -3.57
N GLY A 217 9.76 16.36 -3.77
CA GLY A 217 9.61 15.13 -2.99
C GLY A 217 9.41 13.89 -3.85
N ARG A 218 9.27 12.74 -3.20
CA ARG A 218 9.16 11.44 -3.83
C ARG A 218 7.73 11.12 -4.23
N VAL A 219 7.58 10.40 -5.34
CA VAL A 219 6.35 9.76 -5.81
C VAL A 219 6.66 8.31 -6.13
N GLY A 220 5.93 7.39 -5.51
CA GLY A 220 5.94 5.98 -5.82
C GLY A 220 4.90 5.66 -6.90
N ILE A 221 5.29 4.88 -7.89
CA ILE A 221 4.47 4.49 -9.05
C ILE A 221 4.47 2.97 -9.13
N GLN A 222 3.34 2.35 -9.43
CA GLN A 222 3.19 0.91 -9.62
C GLN A 222 2.80 0.58 -11.06
N SER A 223 3.34 -0.52 -11.59
CA SER A 223 3.09 -0.92 -12.98
C SER A 223 1.76 -1.62 -13.19
N MET A 224 1.16 -2.17 -12.12
CA MET A 224 -0.16 -2.79 -12.18
C MET A 224 -1.16 -1.95 -11.39
N TYR A 225 -2.16 -1.43 -12.08
CA TYR A 225 -3.22 -0.63 -11.49
C TYR A 225 -4.53 -1.44 -11.52
N LEU A 226 -5.14 -1.59 -10.35
CA LEU A 226 -6.46 -2.18 -10.23
C LEU A 226 -7.49 -1.11 -10.56
N HIS A 227 -8.14 -1.23 -11.72
CA HIS A 227 -9.42 -0.58 -11.94
C HIS A 227 -10.44 -1.30 -11.07
N MET A 228 -10.93 -0.66 -10.01
CA MET A 228 -12.15 -1.19 -9.38
C MET A 228 -13.24 -1.16 -10.46
N PRO A 229 -13.99 -2.27 -10.64
CA PRO A 229 -15.14 -2.24 -11.52
C PRO A 229 -16.02 -1.08 -11.08
N SER A 230 -16.37 -0.19 -12.01
CA SER A 230 -17.55 0.66 -11.79
C SER A 230 -18.71 -0.29 -11.58
N GLU A 231 -19.38 -0.23 -10.43
CA GLU A 231 -20.69 -0.86 -10.29
C GLU A 231 -21.57 -0.36 -11.46
N GLU A 232 -21.91 -1.25 -12.38
CA GLU A 232 -22.99 -1.06 -13.35
C GLU A 232 -24.35 -1.16 -12.65
#